data_AF-A0A3L6QYY4-F1
#
_entry.id   AF-A0A3L6QYY4-F1
#
_cell.length_a   1.000
_cell.length_b   1.000
_cell.length_c   1.000
_cell.angle_alpha   90.00
_cell.angle_beta   90.00
_cell.angle_gamma   90.00
#
_symmetry.space_group_name_H-M   'P 1'
#
loop_
_entity.id
_entity.type
_entity.pdbx_description
1 polymer ?
#
loop_
_entity_poly.entity_id
_entity_poly.type
_entity_poly.pdbx_seq_one_letter_code
_entity_poly.pdbx_strand_id
1 'polypeptide(L)'
;MTGHLVLAIAAFQELSGQGVYPPVYPVGPFVRSCADDAAAQHGCLCWLDDQPDGSVLLYICFGSGGTLSVEQTAELAAGLEACGQRFLDKDSSAAYLDAAGHGGDDPLSFLPEGFTGRTKGVGLCVPHWVPQVEVPHHRTVGGFLSHCGWSSTLEAVDVGVPMLAWPLFAEQRMNAVMLEQRAGMALRPASARDGCRVVPREVVVAVVRELIYIYGGGEGEGGEEESEGNEEGGG
;
A
#
# COMPACT_ATOMS: atom_id res chain seq x y z
N MET A 1 -37.42 6.50 -13.26
CA MET A 1 -36.04 6.64 -13.77
C MET A 1 -35.50 5.34 -14.38
N THR A 2 -36.30 4.52 -15.06
CA THR A 2 -35.91 3.14 -15.45
C THR A 2 -35.91 2.86 -16.95
N GLY A 3 -36.49 3.70 -17.80
CA GLY A 3 -36.56 3.46 -19.26
C GLY A 3 -35.30 3.86 -20.05
N HIS A 4 -34.67 4.98 -19.70
CA HIS A 4 -33.54 5.52 -20.48
C HIS A 4 -32.25 4.70 -20.32
N LEU A 5 -31.98 4.17 -19.12
CA LEU A 5 -30.79 3.36 -18.87
C LEU A 5 -30.84 2.03 -19.65
N VAL A 6 -32.02 1.41 -19.73
CA VAL A 6 -32.23 0.15 -20.46
C VAL A 6 -32.02 0.36 -21.96
N LEU A 7 -32.53 1.46 -22.52
CA LEU A 7 -32.31 1.81 -23.93
C LEU A 7 -30.83 2.08 -24.23
N ALA A 8 -30.12 2.76 -23.33
CA ALA A 8 -28.70 3.04 -23.49
C ALA A 8 -27.85 1.75 -23.48
N ILE A 9 -28.15 0.80 -22.59
CA ILE A 9 -27.46 -0.50 -22.52
C ILE A 9 -27.74 -1.31 -23.80
N ALA A 10 -28.99 -1.37 -24.25
CA ALA A 10 -29.35 -2.10 -25.47
C ALA A 10 -28.64 -1.53 -26.71
N ALA A 11 -28.62 -0.20 -26.85
CA ALA A 11 -27.91 0.47 -27.94
C ALA A 11 -26.40 0.21 -27.89
N PHE A 12 -25.79 0.23 -26.70
CA PHE A 12 -24.38 -0.13 -26.54
C PHE A 12 -24.10 -1.59 -26.93
N GLN A 13 -24.98 -2.52 -26.55
CA GLN A 13 -24.83 -3.94 -26.91
C GLN A 13 -24.94 -4.18 -28.42
N GLU A 14 -25.88 -3.51 -29.09
CA GLU A 14 -26.04 -3.59 -30.54
C GLU A 14 -24.82 -3.05 -31.28
N LEU A 15 -24.34 -1.86 -30.90
CA LEU A 15 -23.17 -1.22 -31.51
C LEU A 15 -21.88 -2.01 -31.25
N SER A 16 -21.69 -2.50 -30.02
CA SER A 16 -20.52 -3.33 -29.69
C SER A 16 -20.54 -4.67 -30.39
N GLY A 17 -21.72 -5.26 -30.64
CA GLY A 17 -21.87 -6.44 -31.50
C GLY A 17 -21.44 -6.23 -32.95
N GLN A 18 -21.45 -4.97 -33.41
CA GLN A 18 -20.95 -4.56 -34.74
C GLN A 18 -19.50 -4.06 -34.71
N GLY A 19 -18.81 -4.16 -33.55
CA GLY A 19 -17.44 -3.66 -33.37
C GLY A 19 -17.34 -2.14 -33.26
N VAL A 20 -18.47 -1.43 -33.11
CA VAL A 20 -18.51 0.02 -32.94
C VAL A 20 -18.47 0.35 -31.45
N TYR A 21 -17.35 0.94 -31.01
CA TYR A 21 -17.16 1.37 -29.63
C TYR A 21 -17.08 2.91 -29.57
N PRO A 22 -17.58 3.53 -28.49
CA PRO A 22 -17.32 4.94 -28.24
C PRO A 22 -15.81 5.23 -28.19
N PRO A 23 -15.36 6.41 -28.62
CA PRO A 23 -13.95 6.79 -28.49
C PRO A 23 -13.54 6.83 -27.02
N VAL A 24 -12.34 6.33 -26.72
CA VAL A 24 -11.77 6.29 -25.37
C VAL A 24 -10.75 7.41 -25.24
N TYR A 25 -10.91 8.26 -24.21
CA TYR A 25 -10.00 9.38 -23.93
C TYR A 25 -9.30 9.18 -22.57
N PRO A 26 -7.99 8.87 -22.54
CA PRO A 26 -7.24 8.82 -21.29
C PRO A 26 -6.93 10.25 -20.82
N VAL A 27 -7.54 10.67 -19.71
CA VAL A 27 -7.49 12.06 -19.20
C VAL A 27 -6.93 12.18 -17.77
N GLY A 28 -6.42 11.08 -17.20
CA GLY A 28 -5.85 11.07 -15.85
C GLY A 28 -4.35 11.41 -15.81
N PRO A 29 -3.72 11.38 -14.61
CA PRO A 29 -4.34 11.03 -13.32
C PRO A 29 -5.18 12.17 -12.74
N PHE A 30 -6.36 11.85 -12.21
CA PHE A 30 -7.15 12.77 -11.40
C PHE A 30 -6.90 12.46 -9.93
N VAL A 31 -5.87 13.07 -9.37
CA VAL A 31 -5.57 13.02 -7.94
C VAL A 31 -6.08 14.29 -7.26
N ARG A 32 -6.36 14.18 -5.96
CA ARG A 32 -6.72 15.35 -5.15
C ARG A 32 -5.44 16.15 -4.90
N SER A 33 -5.51 17.47 -5.05
CA SER A 33 -4.44 18.36 -4.57
C SER A 33 -4.34 18.31 -3.05
N CYS A 34 -3.12 18.45 -2.51
CA CYS A 34 -2.92 18.68 -1.08
C CYS A 34 -3.74 19.90 -0.63
N ALA A 35 -4.35 19.83 0.56
CA ALA A 35 -5.06 20.96 1.14
C ALA A 35 -4.12 21.78 2.05
N ASP A 36 -4.06 23.10 1.85
CA ASP A 36 -3.02 23.93 2.46
C ASP A 36 -3.15 24.12 4.00
N ASP A 37 -4.36 24.12 4.58
CA ASP A 37 -4.52 24.63 5.97
C ASP A 37 -4.96 23.62 7.04
N ALA A 38 -5.78 22.61 6.71
CA ALA A 38 -6.34 21.69 7.74
C ALA A 38 -5.52 20.40 7.93
N ALA A 39 -4.81 19.96 6.88
CA ALA A 39 -4.00 18.75 6.92
C ALA A 39 -2.66 18.98 7.64
N ALA A 40 -2.06 20.17 7.48
CA ALA A 40 -0.74 20.53 7.98
C ALA A 40 -0.57 20.44 9.52
N GLN A 41 -1.68 20.45 10.29
CA GLN A 41 -1.65 20.37 11.75
C GLN A 41 -2.01 18.98 12.30
N HIS A 42 -2.23 17.98 11.43
CA HIS A 42 -2.56 16.64 11.91
C HIS A 42 -1.34 16.01 12.58
N GLY A 43 -1.51 15.47 13.79
CA GLY A 43 -0.40 14.95 14.60
C GLY A 43 0.43 13.87 13.93
N CYS A 44 -0.13 13.15 12.95
CA CYS A 44 0.63 12.18 12.16
C CYS A 44 1.63 12.83 11.20
N LEU A 45 1.36 14.02 10.65
CA LEU A 45 2.32 14.75 9.82
C LEU A 45 3.47 15.28 10.68
N CYS A 46 3.18 15.82 11.87
CA CYS A 46 4.23 16.20 12.82
C CYS A 46 5.14 15.02 13.18
N TRP A 47 4.55 13.84 13.41
CA TRP A 47 5.33 12.63 13.67
C TRP A 47 6.17 12.18 12.46
N LEU A 48 5.68 12.40 11.24
CA LEU A 48 6.45 12.15 10.02
C LEU A 48 7.62 13.14 9.86
N ASP A 49 7.43 14.40 10.26
CA ASP A 49 8.48 15.42 10.26
C ASP A 49 9.59 15.12 11.27
N ASP A 50 9.25 14.51 12.41
CA ASP A 50 10.20 14.12 13.47
C ASP A 50 11.01 12.86 13.15
N GLN A 51 10.77 12.21 12.00
CA GLN A 51 11.57 11.04 11.61
C GLN A 51 13.00 11.46 11.22
N PRO A 52 14.01 10.61 11.48
CA PRO A 52 15.39 10.93 11.10
C PRO A 52 15.54 11.20 9.61
N ASP A 53 16.44 12.11 9.25
CA ASP A 53 16.77 12.40 7.87
C ASP A 53 17.25 11.13 7.14
N GLY A 54 16.80 10.95 5.89
CA GLY A 54 17.10 9.77 5.09
C GLY A 54 16.40 8.48 5.55
N SER A 55 15.54 8.54 6.58
CA SER A 55 14.73 7.38 6.96
C SER A 55 13.62 7.13 5.95
N VAL A 56 13.42 5.85 5.63
CA VAL A 56 12.33 5.39 4.76
C VAL A 56 11.21 4.85 5.63
N LEU A 57 9.98 5.24 5.35
CA LEU A 57 8.80 4.83 6.11
C LEU A 57 7.80 4.12 5.21
N LEU A 58 7.18 3.08 5.76
CA LEU A 58 6.06 2.36 5.16
C LEU A 58 4.74 2.99 5.61
N TYR A 59 4.02 3.63 4.70
CA TYR A 59 2.63 4.00 4.93
C TYR A 59 1.73 2.77 4.72
N ILE A 60 0.77 2.54 5.60
CA ILE A 60 -0.16 1.39 5.55
C ILE A 60 -1.58 1.95 5.56
N CYS A 61 -2.36 1.64 4.52
CA CYS A 61 -3.76 2.03 4.44
C CYS A 61 -4.55 1.11 3.49
N PHE A 62 -5.63 0.52 4.02
CA PHE A 62 -6.54 -0.35 3.27
C PHE A 62 -7.78 0.40 2.73
N GLY A 63 -7.70 1.73 2.62
CA GLY A 63 -8.82 2.57 2.19
C GLY A 63 -9.88 2.75 3.28
N SER A 64 -11.09 3.18 2.90
CA SER A 64 -12.21 3.37 3.83
C SER A 64 -13.04 2.11 4.08
N GLY A 65 -13.03 1.16 3.14
CA GLY A 65 -13.82 -0.07 3.20
C GLY A 65 -13.01 -1.35 3.40
N GLY A 66 -11.68 -1.26 3.49
CA GLY A 66 -10.82 -2.41 3.71
C GLY A 66 -10.63 -2.72 5.19
N THR A 67 -10.84 -3.99 5.55
CA THR A 67 -10.56 -4.52 6.88
C THR A 67 -9.87 -5.87 6.74
N LEU A 68 -8.98 -6.17 7.69
CA LEU A 68 -8.30 -7.47 7.78
C LEU A 68 -9.01 -8.36 8.81
N SER A 69 -8.82 -9.67 8.72
CA SER A 69 -9.22 -10.57 9.80
C SER A 69 -8.31 -10.36 11.00
N VAL A 70 -8.80 -10.68 12.21
CA VAL A 70 -8.00 -10.63 13.45
C VAL A 70 -6.69 -11.41 13.31
N GLU A 71 -6.75 -12.59 12.70
CA GLU A 71 -5.57 -13.43 12.43
C GLU A 71 -4.57 -12.71 11.50
N GLN A 72 -5.05 -12.10 10.41
CA GLN A 72 -4.18 -11.38 9.49
C GLN A 72 -3.60 -10.11 10.10
N THR A 73 -4.38 -9.38 10.90
CA THR A 73 -3.90 -8.21 11.64
C THR A 73 -2.78 -8.61 12.61
N ALA A 74 -2.92 -9.75 13.30
CA ALA A 74 -1.88 -10.26 14.20
C ALA A 74 -0.58 -10.61 13.46
N GLU A 75 -0.66 -11.27 12.30
CA GLU A 75 0.51 -11.57 11.48
C GLU A 75 1.18 -10.32 10.89
N LEU A 76 0.37 -9.35 10.44
CA LEU A 76 0.88 -8.06 9.94
C LEU A 76 1.61 -7.30 11.05
N ALA A 77 0.98 -7.15 12.21
CA ALA A 77 1.57 -6.48 13.37
C ALA A 77 2.87 -7.18 13.83
N ALA A 78 2.86 -8.51 13.94
CA ALA A 78 4.07 -9.26 14.30
C ALA A 78 5.19 -9.10 13.27
N GLY A 79 4.86 -9.05 11.98
CA GLY A 79 5.82 -8.82 10.91
C GLY A 79 6.43 -7.42 10.93
N LEU A 80 5.59 -6.39 11.16
CA LEU A 80 6.05 -5.00 11.30
C LEU A 80 6.95 -4.82 12.53
N GLU A 81 6.57 -5.41 13.66
CA GLU A 81 7.39 -5.39 14.88
C GLU A 81 8.76 -6.06 14.64
N ALA A 82 8.77 -7.24 14.00
CA ALA A 82 10.00 -7.97 13.72
C ALA A 82 10.89 -7.33 12.64
N CYS A 83 10.31 -6.59 11.69
CA CYS A 83 11.09 -5.94 10.65
C CYS A 83 11.87 -4.72 11.19
N GLY A 84 11.35 -4.06 12.23
CA GLY A 84 11.93 -2.84 12.80
C GLY A 84 11.86 -1.61 11.89
N GLN A 85 11.21 -1.74 10.72
CA GLN A 85 11.01 -0.64 9.78
C GLN A 85 10.07 0.39 10.39
N ARG A 86 10.30 1.67 10.06
CA ARG A 86 9.37 2.73 10.42
C ARG A 86 8.07 2.57 9.64
N PHE A 87 6.94 2.73 10.33
CA PHE A 87 5.64 2.64 9.67
C PHE A 87 4.61 3.62 10.25
N LEU A 88 3.70 4.04 9.39
CA LEU A 88 2.49 4.77 9.76
C LEU A 88 1.30 3.94 9.31
N ASP A 89 0.53 3.43 10.25
CA ASP A 89 -0.64 2.60 9.99
C ASP A 89 -1.93 3.38 10.23
N LYS A 90 -2.65 3.67 9.15
CA LYS A 90 -4.03 4.15 9.24
C LYS A 90 -4.95 2.93 9.15
N ASP A 91 -5.38 2.44 10.31
CA ASP A 91 -6.26 1.27 10.33
C ASP A 91 -7.75 1.67 10.31
N SER A 92 -8.44 1.26 9.25
CA SER A 92 -9.89 1.38 9.06
C SER A 92 -10.70 0.38 9.88
N SER A 93 -10.08 -0.68 10.39
CA SER A 93 -10.73 -1.72 11.20
C SER A 93 -11.28 -1.15 12.51
N ALA A 94 -10.60 -0.16 13.10
CA ALA A 94 -11.11 0.62 14.23
C ALA A 94 -12.50 1.22 13.93
N ALA A 95 -12.63 1.91 12.79
CA ALA A 95 -13.88 2.56 12.39
C ALA A 95 -15.00 1.56 12.10
N TYR A 96 -14.67 0.38 11.56
CA TYR A 96 -15.66 -0.67 11.29
C TYR A 96 -16.13 -1.38 12.57
N LEU A 97 -15.20 -1.68 13.49
CA LEU A 97 -15.52 -2.34 14.76
C LEU A 97 -16.36 -1.44 15.67
N ASP A 98 -16.06 -0.14 15.71
CA ASP A 98 -16.88 0.85 16.41
C ASP A 98 -18.29 0.94 15.81
N ALA A 99 -18.40 1.01 14.48
CA ALA A 99 -19.70 1.05 13.80
C ALA A 99 -20.52 -0.24 13.99
N ALA A 100 -19.86 -1.38 14.19
CA ALA A 100 -20.50 -2.67 14.48
C ALA A 100 -20.88 -2.84 15.97
N GLY A 101 -20.65 -1.83 16.82
CA GLY A 101 -20.93 -1.91 18.26
C GLY A 101 -19.99 -2.83 19.03
N HIS A 102 -18.85 -3.19 18.44
CA HIS A 102 -17.78 -3.99 19.03
C HIS A 102 -16.60 -3.14 19.51
N GLY A 103 -16.67 -1.81 19.34
CA GLY A 103 -15.67 -0.86 19.83
C GLY A 103 -15.66 -0.80 21.35
N GLY A 104 -14.52 -1.15 21.96
CA GLY A 104 -14.23 -0.77 23.34
C GLY A 104 -13.86 0.72 23.44
N ASP A 105 -13.55 1.20 24.64
CA ASP A 105 -13.08 2.58 24.86
C ASP A 105 -11.76 2.90 24.11
N ASP A 106 -11.00 1.86 23.72
CA ASP A 106 -9.76 1.98 22.96
C ASP A 106 -9.97 1.58 21.48
N PRO A 107 -9.88 2.55 20.53
CA PRO A 107 -10.07 2.29 19.10
C PRO A 107 -8.95 1.42 18.50
N LEU A 108 -7.85 1.18 19.22
CA LEU A 108 -6.73 0.32 18.80
C LEU A 108 -6.74 -1.06 19.46
N SER A 109 -7.78 -1.39 20.23
CA SER A 109 -7.92 -2.65 20.98
C SER A 109 -7.93 -3.92 20.12
N PHE A 110 -8.12 -3.78 18.80
CA PHE A 110 -8.05 -4.89 17.85
C PHE A 110 -6.59 -5.31 17.51
N LEU A 111 -5.60 -4.48 17.84
CA LEU A 111 -4.18 -4.81 17.68
C LEU A 111 -3.71 -5.78 18.78
N PRO A 112 -2.64 -6.55 18.53
CA PRO A 112 -2.07 -7.42 19.56
C PRO A 112 -1.71 -6.65 20.84
N GLU A 113 -1.95 -7.27 21.99
CA GLU A 113 -1.70 -6.65 23.29
C GLU A 113 -0.26 -6.10 23.38
N GLY A 114 -0.13 -4.82 23.77
CA GLY A 114 1.15 -4.13 23.94
C GLY A 114 1.87 -3.74 22.63
N PHE A 115 1.30 -3.99 21.45
CA PHE A 115 1.94 -3.70 20.16
C PHE A 115 2.36 -2.23 20.01
N THR A 116 1.46 -1.30 20.33
CA THR A 116 1.74 0.14 20.29
C THR A 116 2.85 0.56 21.25
N GLY A 117 2.96 -0.11 22.40
CA GLY A 117 4.04 0.09 23.36
C GLY A 117 5.39 -0.42 22.85
N ARG A 118 5.41 -1.62 22.26
CA ARG A 118 6.64 -2.25 21.73
C ARG A 118 7.18 -1.56 20.48
N THR A 119 6.31 -0.98 19.67
CA THR A 119 6.69 -0.24 18.44
C THR A 119 6.85 1.25 18.66
N LYS A 120 6.76 1.73 19.91
CA LYS A 120 6.90 3.15 20.25
C LYS A 120 8.23 3.69 19.76
N GLY A 121 8.18 4.69 18.87
CA GLY A 121 9.34 5.36 18.28
C GLY A 121 9.70 4.90 16.86
N VAL A 122 9.17 3.77 16.40
CA VAL A 122 9.30 3.33 15.00
C VAL A 122 7.94 3.23 14.30
N GLY A 123 6.86 2.94 15.04
CA GLY A 123 5.50 2.83 14.52
C GLY A 123 4.57 3.90 15.07
N LEU A 124 3.68 4.39 14.21
CA LEU A 124 2.51 5.18 14.61
C LEU A 124 1.24 4.55 14.06
N CYS A 125 0.32 4.16 14.95
CA CYS A 125 -1.01 3.69 14.59
C CYS A 125 -2.01 4.84 14.78
N VAL A 126 -2.72 5.22 13.72
CA VAL A 126 -3.69 6.32 13.73
C VAL A 126 -5.09 5.75 13.51
N PRO A 127 -6.00 5.83 14.50
CA PRO A 127 -7.36 5.34 14.31
C PRO A 127 -8.17 6.28 13.40
N HIS A 128 -9.10 5.69 12.65
CA HIS A 128 -10.13 6.34 11.82
C HIS A 128 -9.64 7.11 10.58
N TRP A 129 -8.82 8.15 10.74
CA TRP A 129 -8.54 9.10 9.67
C TRP A 129 -7.09 9.60 9.67
N VAL A 130 -6.55 9.76 8.46
CA VAL A 130 -5.31 10.51 8.19
C VAL A 130 -5.54 11.42 6.99
N PRO A 131 -4.77 12.51 6.85
CA PRO A 131 -4.68 13.28 5.63
C PRO A 131 -4.04 12.42 4.52
N GLN A 132 -4.86 11.57 3.88
CA GLN A 132 -4.41 10.52 2.95
C GLN A 132 -3.74 11.08 1.69
N VAL A 133 -4.00 12.34 1.32
CA VAL A 133 -3.29 12.97 0.19
C VAL A 133 -1.89 13.35 0.64
N GLU A 134 -1.77 13.97 1.80
CA GLU A 134 -0.54 14.56 2.30
C GLU A 134 0.46 13.52 2.81
N VAL A 135 -0.01 12.40 3.37
CA VAL A 135 0.87 11.34 3.88
C VAL A 135 1.77 10.74 2.79
N PRO A 136 1.25 10.23 1.65
CA PRO A 136 2.10 9.72 0.56
C PRO A 136 3.02 10.78 -0.06
N HIS A 137 2.64 12.06 -0.02
CA HIS A 137 3.48 13.18 -0.50
C HIS A 137 4.61 13.54 0.47
N HIS A 138 4.58 13.03 1.71
CA HIS A 138 5.57 13.38 2.70
C HIS A 138 6.92 12.73 2.39
N ARG A 139 8.01 13.51 2.46
CA ARG A 139 9.38 13.11 2.06
C ARG A 139 9.92 11.83 2.72
N THR A 140 9.41 11.46 3.89
CA THR A 140 9.85 10.28 4.64
C THR A 140 9.12 9.00 4.22
N VAL A 141 7.98 9.12 3.52
CA VAL A 141 7.26 7.96 2.98
C VAL A 141 7.99 7.48 1.73
N GLY A 142 8.51 6.25 1.79
CA GLY A 142 9.16 5.60 0.64
C GLY A 142 8.61 4.21 0.33
N GLY A 143 7.51 3.84 0.96
CA GLY A 143 6.73 2.66 0.58
C GLY A 143 5.28 2.80 1.01
N PHE A 144 4.37 2.20 0.24
CA PHE A 144 2.94 2.22 0.53
C PHE A 144 2.32 0.81 0.49
N LEU A 145 2.00 0.25 1.65
CA LEU A 145 1.16 -0.92 1.76
C LEU A 145 -0.31 -0.54 1.53
N SER A 146 -0.86 -1.02 0.42
CA SER A 146 -2.18 -0.60 -0.05
C SER A 146 -3.02 -1.76 -0.55
N HIS A 147 -4.32 -1.67 -0.28
CA HIS A 147 -5.35 -2.51 -0.90
C HIS A 147 -5.48 -2.37 -2.42
N CYS A 148 -4.72 -1.49 -3.09
CA CYS A 148 -4.73 -1.33 -4.55
C CYS A 148 -6.05 -0.84 -5.15
N GLY A 149 -6.88 -0.13 -4.37
CA GLY A 149 -8.00 0.63 -4.92
C GLY A 149 -7.51 1.71 -5.89
N TRP A 150 -8.22 1.95 -6.99
CA TRP A 150 -7.70 2.78 -8.09
C TRP A 150 -7.30 4.19 -7.68
N SER A 151 -8.06 4.85 -6.78
CA SER A 151 -7.71 6.18 -6.28
C SER A 151 -6.38 6.19 -5.51
N SER A 152 -6.18 5.25 -4.58
CA SER A 152 -4.93 5.14 -3.83
C SER A 152 -3.75 4.74 -4.71
N THR A 153 -4.00 3.92 -5.74
CA THR A 153 -3.01 3.60 -6.77
C THR A 153 -2.57 4.85 -7.52
N LEU A 154 -3.51 5.69 -7.96
CA LEU A 154 -3.17 6.94 -8.65
C LEU A 154 -2.43 7.91 -7.73
N GLU A 155 -2.83 8.03 -6.46
CA GLU A 155 -2.13 8.83 -5.44
C GLU A 155 -0.66 8.36 -5.29
N ALA A 156 -0.40 7.05 -5.25
CA ALA A 156 0.95 6.50 -5.14
C ALA A 156 1.80 6.73 -6.40
N VAL A 157 1.20 6.56 -7.58
CA VAL A 157 1.87 6.74 -8.88
C VAL A 157 2.24 8.21 -9.10
N ASP A 158 1.37 9.14 -8.70
CA ASP A 158 1.61 10.58 -8.84
C ASP A 158 2.85 11.05 -8.06
N VAL A 159 3.06 10.51 -6.86
CA VAL A 159 4.22 10.82 -6.01
C VAL A 159 5.42 9.90 -6.22
N GLY A 160 5.29 8.87 -7.06
CA GLY A 160 6.36 7.90 -7.32
C GLY A 160 6.69 6.96 -6.14
N VAL A 161 5.75 6.73 -5.22
CA VAL A 161 5.96 5.84 -4.07
C VAL A 161 5.65 4.39 -4.46
N PRO A 162 6.59 3.45 -4.27
CA PRO A 162 6.39 2.03 -4.58
C PRO A 162 5.40 1.39 -3.61
N MET A 163 4.70 0.36 -4.07
CA MET A 163 3.59 -0.23 -3.33
C MET A 163 3.87 -1.66 -2.86
N LEU A 164 3.45 -1.97 -1.62
CA LEU A 164 3.18 -3.35 -1.23
C LEU A 164 1.71 -3.64 -1.50
N ALA A 165 1.43 -4.40 -2.54
CA ALA A 165 0.09 -4.63 -3.04
C ALA A 165 -0.63 -5.73 -2.25
N TRP A 166 -1.71 -5.34 -1.56
CA TRP A 166 -2.50 -6.18 -0.65
C TRP A 166 -4.00 -6.16 -0.96
N PRO A 167 -4.42 -6.64 -2.15
CA PRO A 167 -5.79 -6.48 -2.62
C PRO A 167 -6.83 -7.25 -1.77
N LEU A 168 -7.97 -6.62 -1.51
CA LEU A 168 -9.04 -7.16 -0.66
C LEU A 168 -10.32 -7.52 -1.44
N PHE A 169 -10.85 -6.60 -2.25
CA PHE A 169 -12.15 -6.74 -2.93
C PHE A 169 -12.21 -6.01 -4.29
N ALA A 170 -13.37 -6.08 -4.96
CA ALA A 170 -13.63 -5.46 -6.27
C ALA A 170 -12.54 -5.80 -7.31
N GLU A 171 -12.05 -4.81 -8.05
CA GLU A 171 -11.04 -4.96 -9.10
C GLU A 171 -9.59 -4.86 -8.59
N GLN A 172 -9.39 -4.72 -7.27
CA GLN A 172 -8.09 -4.49 -6.66
C GLN A 172 -7.04 -5.56 -7.01
N ARG A 173 -7.46 -6.82 -7.19
CA ARG A 173 -6.57 -7.92 -7.62
C ARG A 173 -6.02 -7.69 -9.03
N MET A 174 -6.85 -7.17 -9.93
CA MET A 174 -6.44 -6.81 -11.29
C MET A 174 -5.45 -5.64 -11.25
N ASN A 175 -5.73 -4.63 -10.42
CA ASN A 175 -4.84 -3.49 -10.22
C ASN A 175 -3.47 -3.94 -9.66
N ALA A 176 -3.47 -4.84 -8.67
CA ALA A 176 -2.25 -5.38 -8.08
C ALA A 176 -1.37 -6.14 -9.10
N VAL A 177 -1.99 -6.96 -9.96
CA VAL A 177 -1.27 -7.66 -11.04
C VAL A 177 -0.71 -6.66 -12.06
N MET A 178 -1.48 -5.64 -12.43
CA MET A 178 -1.04 -4.61 -13.38
C MET A 178 0.14 -3.81 -12.81
N LEU A 179 0.06 -3.39 -11.55
CA LEU A 179 1.12 -2.62 -10.89
C LEU A 179 2.43 -3.40 -10.78
N GLU A 180 2.36 -4.68 -10.44
CA GLU A 180 3.53 -5.56 -10.37
C GLU A 180 4.11 -5.85 -11.77
N GLN A 181 3.30 -6.37 -12.68
CA GLN A 181 3.80 -7.00 -13.91
C GLN A 181 3.95 -6.03 -15.08
N ARG A 182 3.26 -4.89 -15.05
CA ARG A 182 3.27 -3.90 -16.14
C ARG A 182 3.92 -2.60 -15.72
N ALA A 183 3.57 -2.07 -14.56
CA ALA A 183 4.13 -0.81 -14.09
C ALA A 183 5.49 -0.97 -13.40
N GLY A 184 5.78 -2.14 -12.82
CA GLY A 184 7.00 -2.35 -12.03
C GLY A 184 7.03 -1.49 -10.75
N MET A 185 5.85 -1.13 -10.23
CA MET A 185 5.70 -0.21 -9.10
C MET A 185 5.22 -0.91 -7.82
N ALA A 186 5.07 -2.24 -7.84
CA ALA A 186 4.57 -2.97 -6.69
C ALA A 186 5.20 -4.35 -6.48
N LEU A 187 5.35 -4.72 -5.23
CA LEU A 187 5.62 -6.10 -4.79
C LEU A 187 4.33 -6.72 -4.23
N ARG A 188 4.15 -8.03 -4.43
CA ARG A 188 3.05 -8.79 -3.83
C ARG A 188 3.59 -9.92 -2.96
N PRO A 189 3.06 -10.10 -1.73
CA PRO A 189 3.40 -11.26 -0.90
C PRO A 189 3.17 -12.56 -1.67
N ALA A 190 4.12 -13.50 -1.60
CA ALA A 190 4.03 -14.78 -2.32
C ALA A 190 2.74 -15.55 -1.99
N SER A 191 2.32 -15.53 -0.72
CA SER A 191 1.08 -16.15 -0.24
C SER A 191 -0.20 -15.56 -0.84
N ALA A 192 -0.17 -14.32 -1.37
CA ALA A 192 -1.28 -13.75 -2.13
C ALA A 192 -1.43 -14.35 -3.54
N ARG A 193 -0.39 -15.04 -4.05
CA ARG A 193 -0.42 -15.75 -5.35
C ARG A 193 -1.04 -17.14 -5.23
N ASP A 194 -0.89 -17.78 -4.08
CA ASP A 194 -1.27 -19.17 -3.85
C ASP A 194 -2.68 -19.34 -3.26
N GLY A 195 -3.41 -18.24 -3.08
CA GLY A 195 -4.76 -18.26 -2.49
C GLY A 195 -4.77 -18.52 -0.98
N CYS A 196 -3.62 -18.42 -0.30
CA CYS A 196 -3.56 -18.44 1.15
C CYS A 196 -4.35 -17.27 1.71
N ARG A 197 -5.27 -17.56 2.64
CA ARG A 197 -6.13 -16.57 3.27
C ARG A 197 -5.37 -15.63 4.21
N VAL A 198 -4.21 -16.08 4.70
CA VAL A 198 -3.34 -15.35 5.63
C VAL A 198 -1.91 -15.33 5.11
N VAL A 199 -1.30 -14.16 5.12
CA VAL A 199 0.11 -13.91 4.85
C VAL A 199 0.86 -13.99 6.20
N PRO A 200 1.76 -14.98 6.39
CA PRO A 200 2.54 -15.12 7.62
C PRO A 200 3.48 -13.93 7.85
N ARG A 201 3.76 -13.63 9.12
CA ARG A 201 4.67 -12.56 9.54
C ARG A 201 6.06 -12.65 8.90
N GLU A 202 6.58 -13.86 8.65
CA GLU A 202 7.89 -14.05 8.03
C GLU A 202 7.88 -13.52 6.59
N VAL A 203 6.76 -13.70 5.89
CA VAL A 203 6.56 -13.15 4.54
C VAL A 203 6.39 -11.64 4.59
N VAL A 204 5.68 -11.10 5.59
CA VAL A 204 5.57 -9.65 5.82
C VAL A 204 6.97 -9.04 6.01
N VAL A 205 7.80 -9.64 6.88
CA VAL A 205 9.18 -9.16 7.11
C VAL A 205 9.98 -9.18 5.82
N ALA A 206 9.93 -10.28 5.07
CA ALA A 206 10.70 -10.42 3.83
C ALA A 206 10.32 -9.35 2.80
N VAL A 207 9.02 -9.18 2.55
CA VAL A 207 8.55 -8.29 1.48
C VAL A 207 8.66 -6.80 1.86
N VAL A 208 8.52 -6.45 3.14
CA VAL A 208 8.78 -5.08 3.61
C VAL A 208 10.25 -4.74 3.45
N ARG A 209 11.15 -5.64 3.86
CA ARG A 209 12.60 -5.42 3.68
C ARG A 209 12.99 -5.31 2.21
N GLU A 210 12.43 -6.16 1.36
CA GLU A 210 12.67 -6.13 -0.08
C GLU A 210 12.22 -4.80 -0.70
N LEU A 211 11.00 -4.33 -0.38
CA LEU A 211 10.50 -3.04 -0.87
C LEU A 211 11.44 -1.88 -0.49
N ILE A 212 11.82 -1.82 0.78
CA ILE A 212 12.70 -0.76 1.30
C ILE A 212 14.11 -0.86 0.70
N TYR A 213 14.61 -2.07 0.46
CA TYR A 213 15.92 -2.26 -0.17
C TYR A 213 15.92 -1.79 -1.63
N ILE A 214 14.95 -2.23 -2.44
CA ILE A 214 14.89 -1.93 -3.87
C ILE A 214 14.64 -0.44 -4.12
N TYR A 215 13.76 0.18 -3.33
CA TYR A 215 13.27 1.53 -3.63
C TYR A 215 13.66 2.59 -2.60
N GLY A 216 14.17 2.19 -1.42
CA GLY A 216 14.62 3.10 -0.37
C GLY A 216 16.06 3.59 -0.52
N GLY A 217 16.74 3.25 -1.62
CA GLY A 217 18.06 3.78 -1.95
C GLY A 217 19.21 3.13 -1.16
N GLY A 218 19.15 1.82 -0.90
CA GLY A 218 20.33 1.10 -0.42
C GLY A 218 21.47 1.25 -1.42
N GLU A 219 22.57 1.88 -1.00
CA GLU A 219 23.84 1.78 -1.71
C GLU A 219 24.13 0.29 -1.90
N GLY A 220 24.07 -0.17 -3.15
CA GLY A 220 24.49 -1.53 -3.48
C GLY A 220 25.96 -1.67 -3.13
N GLU A 221 26.27 -2.56 -2.19
CA GLU A 221 27.61 -3.14 -2.15
C GLU A 221 27.82 -3.82 -3.51
N GLY A 222 28.68 -3.19 -4.32
CA GLY A 222 29.03 -3.69 -5.65
C GLY A 222 29.58 -5.10 -5.52
N GLY A 223 28.92 -6.04 -6.20
CA GLY A 223 29.52 -7.33 -6.49
C GLY A 223 30.76 -7.08 -7.34
N GLU A 224 31.93 -7.33 -6.76
CA GLU A 224 33.17 -7.48 -7.51
C GLU A 224 32.96 -8.61 -8.53
N GLU A 225 32.90 -8.26 -9.82
CA GLU A 225 33.12 -9.23 -10.88
C GLU A 225 34.58 -9.71 -10.76
N GLU A 226 34.78 -10.88 -10.18
CA GLU A 226 36.01 -11.64 -10.35
C GLU A 226 36.14 -12.02 -11.82
N SER A 227 36.92 -11.23 -12.56
CA SER A 227 37.44 -11.62 -13.86
C SER A 227 38.47 -12.74 -13.65
N GLU A 228 38.05 -14.00 -13.81
CA GLU A 228 39.00 -15.10 -14.01
C GLU A 228 39.72 -14.90 -15.34
N GLY A 229 40.92 -14.32 -15.26
CA GLY A 229 41.91 -14.35 -16.33
C GLY A 229 42.44 -15.76 -16.49
N ASN A 230 42.00 -16.46 -17.53
CA ASN A 230 42.59 -17.73 -17.92
C ASN A 230 43.83 -17.45 -18.79
N GLU A 231 44.99 -17.31 -18.14
CA GLU A 231 46.30 -17.50 -18.76
C GLU A 231 46.74 -18.96 -18.60
N GLU A 232 46.59 -19.77 -19.64
CA GLU A 232 47.49 -20.89 -19.95
C GLU A 232 47.56 -20.95 -21.48
N GLY A 233 48.69 -20.81 -22.17
CA GLY A 233 50.03 -21.28 -21.84
C GLY A 233 50.45 -22.19 -22.98
N GLY A 234 51.23 -21.65 -23.93
CA GLY A 234 51.74 -22.40 -25.07
C GLY A 234 52.72 -23.51 -24.67
N GLY A 235 52.70 -24.59 -25.45
CA GLY A 235 53.63 -25.72 -25.42
C GLY A 235 53.29 -26.73 -26.50
#